data_AF-A0A968HYZ1-F1
#
_entry.id   AF-A0A968HYZ1-F1
#
_cell.length_a   1.000
_cell.length_b   1.000
_cell.length_c   1.000
_cell.angle_alpha   90.00
_cell.angle_beta   90.00
_cell.angle_gamma   90.00
#
_symmetry.space_group_name_H-M   'P 1'
#
loop_
_entity.id
_entity.type
_entity.pdbx_description
1 polymer ?
#
loop_
_entity_poly.entity_id
_entity_poly.type
_entity_poly.pdbx_seq_one_letter_code
_entity_poly.pdbx_strand_id
1 'polypeptide(L)'
;MEEITIDAAALKQVQQRILSALREGVPRGMFHLPQRDRHLLMIATDLIQKSGQFPHYRFTFYHQGKGEGTDTCAITFIRDGSPSP
;
A
#
# COMPACT_ATOMS: atom_id res chain seq x y z
N MET A 1 -15.49 -19.53 -2.48
CA MET A 1 -15.48 -18.06 -2.39
C MET A 1 -14.93 -17.77 -1.00
N GLU A 2 -13.74 -17.19 -0.89
CA GLU A 2 -13.15 -16.86 0.41
C GLU A 2 -13.84 -15.58 0.92
N GLU A 3 -14.50 -15.65 2.08
CA GLU A 3 -15.12 -14.48 2.69
C GLU A 3 -14.03 -13.63 3.33
N ILE A 4 -13.69 -12.50 2.68
CA ILE A 4 -12.69 -11.57 3.19
C ILE A 4 -13.36 -10.69 4.25
N THR A 5 -13.18 -11.05 5.52
CA THR A 5 -13.57 -10.19 6.63
C THR A 5 -12.54 -9.07 6.78
N ILE A 6 -12.94 -7.85 6.46
CA ILE A 6 -12.09 -6.67 6.58
C ILE A 6 -12.22 -6.11 7.99
N ASP A 7 -11.13 -6.15 8.76
CA ASP A 7 -11.02 -5.39 10.00
C ASP A 7 -10.87 -3.89 9.67
N ALA A 8 -11.92 -3.11 9.99
CA ALA A 8 -11.96 -1.67 9.74
C ALA A 8 -10.86 -0.91 10.49
N ALA A 9 -10.46 -1.35 11.69
CA ALA A 9 -9.39 -0.72 12.46
C ALA A 9 -8.04 -0.99 11.80
N ALA A 10 -7.79 -2.24 11.38
CA ALA A 10 -6.58 -2.60 10.66
C ALA A 10 -6.46 -1.85 9.32
N LEU A 11 -7.55 -1.77 8.55
CA LEU A 11 -7.60 -1.00 7.31
C LEU A 11 -7.26 0.47 7.56
N LYS A 12 -7.86 1.09 8.58
CA LYS A 12 -7.59 2.48 8.94
C LYS A 12 -6.13 2.70 9.32
N GLN A 13 -5.51 1.78 10.06
CA GLN A 13 -4.10 1.85 10.41
C GLN A 13 -3.18 1.79 9.18
N VAL A 14 -3.43 0.84 8.26
CA VAL A 14 -2.68 0.74 7.01
C VAL A 14 -2.81 2.03 6.20
N GLN A 15 -4.04 2.55 6.07
CA GLN A 15 -4.29 3.81 5.37
C GLN A 15 -3.52 4.99 5.99
N GLN A 16 -3.54 5.15 7.32
CA GLN A 16 -2.84 6.25 7.98
C GLN A 16 -1.32 6.18 7.80
N ARG A 17 -0.72 4.98 7.83
CA ARG A 17 0.72 4.83 7.61
C ARG A 17 1.13 5.27 6.20
N ILE A 18 0.34 4.89 5.19
CA ILE A 18 0.57 5.33 3.80
C ILE A 18 0.37 6.85 3.70
N LEU A 19 -0.73 7.38 4.24
CA LEU A 19 -1.04 8.81 4.20
C LEU A 19 0.02 9.69 4.89
N SER A 20 0.65 9.23 5.97
CA SER A 20 1.72 9.97 6.64
C SER A 20 2.87 10.23 5.67
N ALA A 21 3.37 9.17 5.02
CA ALA A 21 4.48 9.28 4.09
C ALA A 21 4.14 10.18 2.88
N LEU A 22 2.91 10.11 2.37
CA LEU A 22 2.47 10.99 1.27
C LEU A 22 2.37 12.46 1.71
N ARG A 23 1.88 12.73 2.92
CA ARG A 23 1.78 14.10 3.47
C ARG A 23 3.14 14.71 3.79
N GLU A 24 4.09 13.88 4.20
CA GLU A 24 5.50 14.27 4.38
C GLU A 24 6.20 14.54 3.04
N GLY A 25 5.55 14.27 1.89
CA GLY A 25 6.11 14.51 0.57
C GLY A 25 7.22 13.54 0.20
N VAL A 26 7.25 12.36 0.83
CA VAL A 26 8.22 11.31 0.52
C VAL A 26 8.10 10.97 -0.98
N PRO A 27 9.15 11.14 -1.80
CA PRO A 27 9.04 11.02 -3.25
C PRO A 27 8.90 9.57 -3.71
N ARG A 28 9.43 8.61 -2.94
CA ARG A 28 9.31 7.18 -3.19
C ARG A 28 9.27 6.41 -1.88
N GLY A 29 8.49 5.35 -1.81
CA GLY A 29 8.50 4.47 -0.65
C GLY A 29 7.94 3.10 -0.97
N MET A 30 8.14 2.20 -0.02
CA MET A 30 7.71 0.81 -0.10
C MET A 30 7.10 0.43 1.26
N PHE A 31 5.94 -0.20 1.22
CA PHE A 31 5.20 -0.60 2.41
C PHE A 31 4.85 -2.07 2.32
N HIS A 32 5.34 -2.86 3.28
CA HIS A 32 5.13 -4.31 3.34
C HIS A 32 4.11 -4.67 4.42
N LEU A 33 3.31 -5.70 4.16
CA LEU A 33 2.51 -6.43 5.14
C LEU A 33 2.69 -7.94 4.96
N PRO A 34 2.32 -8.74 5.98
CA PRO A 34 2.12 -10.17 5.79
C PRO A 34 1.15 -10.46 4.64
N GLN A 35 1.37 -11.53 3.88
CA GLN A 35 0.54 -11.87 2.72
C GLN A 35 -0.95 -12.03 3.05
N ARG A 36 -1.28 -12.54 4.25
CA ARG A 36 -2.66 -12.63 4.75
C ARG A 36 -3.39 -11.28 4.74
N ASP A 37 -2.65 -10.18 4.87
CA ASP A 37 -3.17 -8.82 4.96
C ASP A 37 -3.16 -8.09 3.60
N ARG A 38 -2.90 -8.81 2.50
CA ARG A 38 -2.87 -8.25 1.13
C ARG A 38 -4.10 -7.43 0.78
N HIS A 39 -5.27 -7.87 1.23
CA HIS A 39 -6.54 -7.22 0.95
C HIS A 39 -6.61 -5.83 1.61
N LEU A 40 -6.06 -5.68 2.81
CA LEU A 40 -5.96 -4.38 3.49
C LEU A 40 -5.09 -3.40 2.69
N LEU A 41 -3.95 -3.87 2.16
CA LEU A 41 -3.08 -3.04 1.31
C LEU A 41 -3.77 -2.60 0.02
N MET A 42 -4.43 -3.51 -0.67
CA MET A 42 -5.14 -3.22 -1.92
C MET A 42 -6.27 -2.23 -1.69
N ILE A 43 -7.09 -2.44 -0.66
CA ILE A 43 -8.22 -1.57 -0.36
C ILE A 43 -7.74 -0.19 0.11
N ALA A 44 -6.73 -0.13 0.99
CA ALA A 44 -6.19 1.14 1.47
C ALA A 44 -5.64 1.99 0.32
N THR A 45 -4.89 1.38 -0.59
CA THR A 45 -4.33 2.09 -1.76
C THR A 45 -5.39 2.52 -2.76
N ASP A 46 -6.38 1.67 -3.05
CA ASP A 46 -7.50 2.02 -3.92
C ASP A 46 -8.29 3.21 -3.36
N LEU A 47 -8.59 3.22 -2.05
CA LEU A 47 -9.27 4.34 -1.39
C LEU A 47 -8.44 5.63 -1.44
N ILE A 48 -7.13 5.55 -1.23
CA ILE A 48 -6.23 6.71 -1.33
C ILE A 48 -6.21 7.23 -2.77
N GLN A 49 -6.09 6.36 -3.78
CA GLN A 49 -6.07 6.75 -5.18
C GLN A 49 -7.40 7.42 -5.59
N LYS A 50 -8.53 6.82 -5.21
CA LYS A 50 -9.88 7.35 -5.49
C LYS A 50 -10.18 8.65 -4.74
N SER A 51 -9.51 8.93 -3.63
CA SER A 51 -9.68 10.19 -2.90
C SER A 51 -9.24 11.42 -3.69
N GLY A 52 -8.36 11.25 -4.69
CA GLY A 52 -7.80 12.36 -5.47
C GLY A 52 -6.88 13.30 -4.67
N GLN A 53 -6.58 13.02 -3.40
CA GLN A 53 -5.76 13.89 -2.56
C GLN A 53 -4.28 13.92 -2.97
N PHE A 54 -3.81 12.86 -3.63
CA PHE A 54 -2.40 12.69 -4.04
C PHE A 54 -2.31 12.35 -5.52
N PRO A 55 -2.77 13.24 -6.43
CA PRO A 55 -2.92 12.93 -7.86
C PRO A 55 -1.58 12.69 -8.57
N HIS A 56 -0.47 13.14 -7.99
CA HIS A 56 0.88 12.97 -8.50
C HIS A 56 1.59 11.73 -7.97
N TYR A 57 0.88 10.86 -7.24
CA TYR A 57 1.44 9.62 -6.71
C TYR A 57 0.85 8.42 -7.44
N ARG A 58 1.73 7.49 -7.83
CA ARG A 58 1.35 6.21 -8.43
C ARG A 58 1.70 5.08 -7.48
N PHE A 59 0.75 4.19 -7.25
CA PHE A 59 0.94 2.99 -6.43
C PHE A 59 1.10 1.77 -7.33
N THR A 60 2.07 0.92 -7.01
CA THR A 60 2.26 -0.37 -7.68
C THR A 60 2.21 -1.47 -6.63
N PHE A 61 1.31 -2.43 -6.81
CA PHE A 61 1.23 -3.60 -5.95
C PHE A 61 2.24 -4.67 -6.38
N TYR A 62 2.96 -5.21 -5.41
CA TYR A 62 3.88 -6.33 -5.60
C TYR A 62 3.52 -7.45 -4.64
N HIS A 63 3.49 -8.66 -5.16
CA HIS A 63 3.52 -9.86 -4.34
C HIS A 63 4.96 -10.35 -4.27
N GLN A 64 5.59 -10.27 -3.11
CA GLN A 64 6.96 -10.73 -2.92
C GLN A 64 6.99 -11.83 -1.85
N GLY A 65 6.87 -13.09 -2.29
CA GLY A 65 7.03 -14.24 -1.41
C GLY A 65 7.45 -15.51 -2.17
N LYS A 66 8.66 -16.01 -1.90
CA LYS A 66 9.12 -17.36 -2.32
C LYS A 66 10.03 -18.04 -1.27
N GLY A 67 9.77 -17.87 0.03
CA GLY A 67 10.51 -18.59 1.08
C GLY A 67 9.79 -18.61 2.43
N GLU A 68 10.01 -19.66 3.23
CA GLU A 68 9.53 -19.74 4.62
C GLU A 68 9.96 -18.50 5.41
N GLY A 69 8.99 -17.77 5.98
CA GLY A 69 9.23 -16.51 6.71
C GLY A 69 9.26 -15.24 5.85
N THR A 70 9.05 -15.33 4.53
CA THR A 70 9.07 -14.18 3.59
C THR A 70 7.75 -13.97 2.83
N ASP A 71 6.65 -14.58 3.30
CA ASP A 71 5.33 -14.46 2.66
C ASP A 71 4.72 -13.09 2.91
N THR A 72 5.15 -12.11 2.12
CA THR A 72 4.79 -10.71 2.25
C THR A 72 4.17 -10.17 0.97
N CYS A 73 3.33 -9.17 1.15
CA CYS A 73 2.83 -8.33 0.07
C CYS A 73 3.37 -6.92 0.28
N ALA A 74 3.52 -6.18 -0.81
CA ALA A 74 4.02 -4.83 -0.76
C ALA A 74 3.26 -3.93 -1.72
N ILE A 75 3.26 -2.65 -1.40
CA ILE A 75 3.02 -1.59 -2.37
C ILE A 75 4.30 -0.77 -2.46
N THR A 76 4.61 -0.27 -3.64
CA THR A 76 5.46 0.91 -3.78
C THR A 76 4.60 2.09 -4.12
N PHE A 77 5.05 3.28 -3.73
CA PHE A 77 4.50 4.54 -4.22
C PHE A 77 5.64 5.41 -4.74
N ILE A 78 5.41 6.07 -5.86
CA ILE A 78 6.37 6.98 -6.48
C ILE A 78 5.62 8.26 -6.88
N ARG A 79 6.19 9.41 -6.54
CA ARG A 79 5.74 10.72 -6.99
C ARG A 79 6.19 10.93 -8.44
N ASP A 80 5.28 11.39 -9.30
CA ASP A 80 5.58 11.73 -10.68
C ASP A 80 6.75 12.71 -10.80
N GLY A 81 7.59 12.49 -11.81
CA GLY A 81 8.84 13.23 -12.00
C GLY A 81 10.00 12.78 -11.09
N SER A 82 9.77 11.84 -10.17
CA SER A 82 10.88 11.17 -9.47
C SER A 82 11.56 10.19 -10.43
N PRO A 83 12.90 10.09 -10.43
CA PRO A 83 13.60 9.13 -11.27
C PRO A 83 13.12 7.71 -10.95
N SER A 84 12.72 6.98 -11.99
CA SER A 84 12.47 5.54 -11.90
C SER A 84 13.77 4.84 -11.49
N PRO A 85 13.70 3.77 -10.68
CA PRO A 85 14.86 2.93 -10.41
C PRO A 85 15.39 2.28 -11.69
#